data_AF-A0A660ZR18-F1
#
_entry.id   AF-A0A660ZR18-F1
#
_cell.length_a   1.000
_cell.length_b   1.000
_cell.length_c   1.000
_cell.angle_alpha   90.00
_cell.angle_beta   90.00
_cell.angle_gamma   90.00
#
_symmetry.space_group_name_H-M   'P 1'
#
loop_
_entity.id
_entity.type
_entity.pdbx_description
1 polymer ?
#
loop_
_entity_poly.entity_id
_entity_poly.type
_entity_poly.pdbx_seq_one_letter_code
_entity_poly.pdbx_strand_id
1 'polypeptide(L)'
;MQSFSWMPTKGLPLGNLTSQLFVNVYMNEFDQFVKHKLKAKYYIRYADDFVFLSEDRVSLQSLVPKVREYLEQTLKLHLHPKKVSISSLASGVDFLGWVNFTDHRVLRTASKRRMMKRIAANTTDPTFQSYFGLLKHGNTRKIKEQASTKRLLFPFRSLIQFVV
;
A
#
# COMPACT_ATOMS: atom_id res chain seq x y z
N MET A 1 -22.01 0.91 -3.60
CA MET A 1 -20.79 0.30 -3.00
C MET A 1 -21.19 -1.04 -2.40
N GLN A 2 -21.21 -2.09 -3.19
CA GLN A 2 -21.44 -3.47 -2.71
C GLN A 2 -20.42 -4.34 -3.43
N SER A 3 -19.48 -4.90 -2.69
CA SER A 3 -18.55 -5.91 -3.20
C SER A 3 -17.93 -6.66 -2.03
N PHE A 4 -18.73 -7.50 -1.37
CA PHE A 4 -18.22 -8.66 -0.64
C PHE A 4 -19.32 -9.73 -0.63
N SER A 5 -19.35 -10.56 -1.67
CA SER A 5 -20.21 -11.74 -1.72
C SER A 5 -19.42 -12.92 -1.14
N TRP A 6 -19.89 -13.47 -0.03
CA TRP A 6 -19.32 -14.67 0.58
C TRP A 6 -19.71 -15.89 -0.29
N MET A 7 -18.78 -16.37 -1.11
CA MET A 7 -18.91 -17.71 -1.69
C MET A 7 -18.34 -18.72 -0.69
N PRO A 8 -19.10 -19.74 -0.26
CA PRO A 8 -18.71 -20.64 0.84
C PRO A 8 -17.43 -21.46 0.60
N THR A 9 -16.85 -21.43 -0.61
CA THR A 9 -15.89 -22.43 -1.06
C THR A 9 -14.52 -21.88 -1.47
N LYS A 10 -14.30 -20.56 -1.51
CA LYS A 10 -13.00 -19.97 -1.86
C LYS A 10 -12.72 -18.67 -1.09
N GLY A 11 -11.72 -18.71 -0.22
CA GLY A 11 -11.19 -17.53 0.47
C GLY A 11 -10.47 -17.88 1.76
N LEU A 12 -9.37 -17.18 2.05
CA LEU A 12 -8.73 -17.25 3.37
C LEU A 12 -9.50 -16.33 4.33
N PRO A 13 -9.74 -16.75 5.59
CA PRO A 13 -10.33 -15.88 6.59
C PRO A 13 -9.39 -14.67 6.83
N LEU A 14 -9.83 -13.49 6.43
CA LEU A 14 -9.07 -12.24 6.59
C LEU A 14 -9.08 -11.84 8.08
N GLY A 15 -7.98 -12.10 8.79
CA GLY A 15 -7.84 -11.68 10.19
C GLY A 15 -7.01 -12.58 11.09
N ASN A 16 -6.59 -13.76 10.63
CA ASN A 16 -5.74 -14.67 11.41
C ASN A 16 -4.28 -14.61 10.91
N LEU A 17 -3.30 -14.69 11.83
CA LEU A 17 -1.86 -14.75 11.52
C LEU A 17 -1.56 -15.90 10.54
N THR A 18 -2.30 -17.00 10.67
CA THR A 18 -2.20 -18.16 9.78
C THR A 18 -2.49 -17.81 8.32
N SER A 19 -3.47 -16.95 8.05
CA SER A 19 -3.79 -16.49 6.70
C SER A 19 -2.65 -15.70 6.06
N GLN A 20 -1.88 -14.93 6.84
CA GLN A 20 -0.71 -14.22 6.34
C GLN A 20 0.42 -15.17 5.97
N LEU A 21 0.64 -16.20 6.79
CA LEU A 21 1.62 -17.25 6.52
C LEU A 21 1.23 -18.05 5.27
N PHE A 22 -0.04 -18.43 5.14
CA PHE A 22 -0.54 -19.19 3.99
C PHE A 22 -0.32 -18.44 2.67
N VAL A 23 -0.56 -17.12 2.62
CA VAL A 23 -0.28 -16.33 1.42
C VAL A 23 1.20 -16.38 1.05
N ASN A 24 2.10 -16.30 2.03
CA ASN A 24 3.55 -16.34 1.77
C ASN A 24 4.02 -17.72 1.28
N VAL A 25 3.50 -18.81 1.85
CA VAL A 25 3.79 -20.18 1.40
C VAL A 25 3.22 -20.40 0.00
N TYR A 26 1.98 -19.95 -0.25
CA TYR A 26 1.33 -20.09 -1.54
C TYR A 26 2.07 -19.34 -2.65
N MET A 27 2.54 -18.13 -2.37
CA MET A 27 3.29 -17.30 -3.33
C MET A 27 4.75 -17.73 -3.51
N ASN A 28 5.25 -18.71 -2.74
CA ASN A 28 6.63 -19.18 -2.88
C ASN A 28 6.91 -19.81 -4.27
N GLU A 29 5.93 -20.52 -4.85
CA GLU A 29 6.07 -21.05 -6.21
C GLU A 29 6.25 -19.93 -7.25
N PHE A 30 5.52 -18.82 -7.06
CA PHE A 30 5.68 -17.63 -7.90
C PHE A 30 7.08 -17.03 -7.79
N ASP A 31 7.63 -16.92 -6.57
CA ASP A 31 8.98 -16.41 -6.35
C ASP A 31 10.03 -17.26 -7.07
N GLN A 32 9.89 -18.59 -7.02
CA GLN A 32 10.75 -19.52 -7.73
C GLN A 32 10.64 -19.35 -9.25
N PHE A 33 9.42 -19.21 -9.78
CA PHE A 33 9.22 -18.90 -11.20
C PHE A 33 9.90 -17.59 -11.61
N VAL A 34 9.74 -16.55 -10.81
CA VAL A 34 10.35 -15.23 -11.07
C VAL A 34 11.88 -15.31 -11.07
N LYS A 35 12.49 -16.04 -10.13
CA LYS A 35 13.95 -16.11 -10.02
C LYS A 35 14.60 -17.10 -10.97
N HIS A 36 14.00 -18.27 -11.18
CA HIS A 36 14.61 -19.33 -12.00
C HIS A 36 14.22 -19.26 -13.48
N LYS A 37 12.97 -18.86 -13.79
CA LYS A 37 12.48 -18.81 -15.18
C LYS A 37 12.59 -17.41 -15.77
N LEU A 38 12.05 -16.39 -15.09
CA LEU A 38 12.09 -15.01 -15.58
C LEU A 38 13.46 -14.34 -15.36
N LYS A 39 14.25 -14.86 -14.39
CA LYS A 39 15.55 -14.32 -14.00
C LYS A 39 15.51 -12.81 -13.71
N ALA A 40 14.40 -12.35 -13.12
CA ALA A 40 14.24 -10.93 -12.80
C ALA A 40 15.24 -10.50 -11.73
N LYS A 41 16.18 -9.63 -12.11
CA LYS A 41 17.27 -9.16 -11.24
C LYS A 41 16.71 -8.45 -10.01
N TYR A 42 15.85 -7.46 -10.22
CA TYR A 42 15.25 -6.65 -9.16
C TYR A 42 13.77 -6.98 -9.02
N TYR A 43 13.44 -7.73 -7.97
CA TYR A 43 12.09 -8.19 -7.65
C TYR A 43 11.88 -8.05 -6.14
N ILE A 44 10.75 -7.45 -5.76
CA ILE A 44 10.35 -7.22 -4.37
C ILE A 44 8.92 -7.72 -4.21
N ARG A 45 8.64 -8.50 -3.17
CA ARG A 45 7.29 -8.98 -2.83
C ARG A 45 6.97 -8.67 -1.37
N TYR A 46 5.73 -8.30 -1.11
CA TYR A 46 5.14 -8.17 0.20
C TYR A 46 3.74 -8.79 0.18
N ALA A 47 3.60 -9.97 0.78
CA ALA A 47 2.39 -10.79 0.68
C ALA A 47 1.97 -11.01 -0.80
N ASP A 48 0.82 -10.45 -1.20
CA ASP A 48 0.26 -10.51 -2.55
C ASP A 48 0.74 -9.37 -3.47
N ASP A 49 1.25 -8.27 -2.92
CA ASP A 49 1.77 -7.15 -3.68
C ASP A 49 3.23 -7.39 -4.09
N PHE A 50 3.56 -7.22 -5.37
CA PHE A 50 4.92 -7.39 -5.87
C PHE A 50 5.30 -6.30 -6.89
N VAL A 51 6.60 -6.02 -6.98
CA VAL A 51 7.19 -4.99 -7.84
C VAL A 51 8.40 -5.56 -8.57
N PHE A 52 8.46 -5.29 -9.87
CA PHE A 52 9.62 -5.56 -10.72
C PHE A 52 10.29 -4.24 -11.08
N LEU A 53 11.62 -4.20 -11.02
CA LEU A 53 12.40 -3.06 -11.44
C LEU A 53 13.34 -3.47 -12.58
N SER A 54 13.38 -2.64 -13.61
CA SER A 54 14.23 -2.82 -14.78
C SER A 54 14.54 -1.45 -15.38
N GLU A 55 15.70 -1.32 -16.01
CA GLU A 55 16.07 -0.14 -16.79
C GLU A 55 15.33 -0.12 -18.14
N ASP A 56 14.98 -1.30 -18.67
CA ASP A 56 14.24 -1.43 -19.91
C ASP A 56 12.73 -1.61 -19.66
N ARG A 57 11.95 -0.66 -20.20
CA ARG A 57 10.48 -0.67 -20.16
C ARG A 57 9.89 -1.77 -21.04
N VAL A 58 10.52 -2.10 -22.17
CA VAL A 58 10.03 -3.15 -23.09
C VAL A 58 10.15 -4.51 -22.40
N SER A 59 11.26 -4.76 -21.71
CA SER A 59 11.43 -5.95 -20.86
C SER A 59 10.30 -6.06 -19.82
N LEU A 60 9.95 -4.98 -19.11
CA LEU A 60 8.84 -4.99 -18.15
C LEU A 60 7.49 -5.29 -18.81
N GLN A 61 7.21 -4.69 -19.97
CA GLN A 61 5.98 -4.97 -20.72
C GLN A 61 5.90 -6.44 -21.15
N SER A 62 7.03 -7.05 -21.51
CA SER A 62 7.10 -8.46 -21.89
C SER A 62 6.91 -9.42 -20.70
N LEU A 63 7.17 -8.97 -19.46
CA LEU A 63 6.98 -9.77 -18.25
C LEU A 63 5.52 -9.84 -17.83
N VAL A 64 4.74 -8.76 -18.03
CA VAL A 64 3.31 -8.70 -17.64
C VAL A 64 2.50 -9.91 -18.14
N PRO A 65 2.50 -10.28 -19.44
CA PRO A 65 1.73 -11.43 -19.91
C PRO A 65 2.24 -12.76 -19.30
N LYS A 66 3.56 -12.95 -19.18
CA LYS A 66 4.15 -14.17 -18.61
C LYS A 66 3.76 -14.37 -17.14
N VAL A 67 3.80 -13.27 -16.37
CA VAL A 67 3.39 -13.26 -14.96
C VAL A 67 1.89 -13.54 -14.84
N ARG A 68 1.06 -12.89 -15.66
CA ARG A 68 -0.39 -13.11 -15.68
C ARG A 68 -0.72 -14.57 -15.96
N GLU A 69 -0.12 -15.13 -17.01
CA GLU A 69 -0.35 -16.52 -17.41
C GLU A 69 0.02 -17.50 -16.29
N TYR A 70 1.19 -17.33 -15.67
CA TYR A 70 1.61 -18.19 -14.57
C TYR A 70 0.66 -18.09 -13.36
N LEU A 71 0.26 -16.87 -12.98
CA LEU A 71 -0.67 -16.67 -11.88
C LEU A 71 -2.02 -17.32 -12.15
N GLU A 72 -2.55 -17.21 -13.37
CA GLU A 72 -3.85 -17.78 -13.72
C GLU A 72 -3.83 -19.30 -13.90
N GLN A 73 -2.79 -19.84 -14.54
CA GLN A 73 -2.71 -21.26 -14.86
C GLN A 73 -2.25 -22.10 -13.67
N THR A 74 -1.23 -21.66 -12.94
CA THR A 74 -0.62 -22.41 -11.83
C THR A 74 -1.29 -22.05 -10.51
N LEU A 75 -1.37 -20.76 -10.19
CA LEU A 75 -1.87 -20.29 -8.89
C LEU A 75 -3.37 -19.94 -8.91
N LYS A 76 -4.08 -20.09 -10.02
CA LYS A 76 -5.51 -19.76 -10.14
C LYS A 76 -5.85 -18.36 -9.59
N LEU A 77 -4.90 -17.42 -9.68
CA LEU A 77 -5.01 -16.04 -9.24
C LEU A 77 -5.16 -15.12 -10.45
N HIS A 78 -6.10 -14.17 -10.35
CA HIS A 78 -6.34 -13.20 -11.40
C HIS A 78 -5.73 -11.84 -11.05
N LEU A 79 -4.92 -11.30 -11.96
CA LEU A 79 -4.42 -9.93 -11.84
C LEU A 79 -5.50 -8.94 -12.24
N HIS A 80 -5.83 -8.03 -11.32
CA HIS A 80 -6.76 -6.97 -11.62
C HIS A 80 -6.13 -5.98 -12.63
N PRO A 81 -6.71 -5.76 -13.82
CA PRO A 81 -6.06 -4.99 -14.90
C PRO A 81 -5.75 -3.54 -14.50
N LYS A 82 -6.60 -2.93 -13.65
CA LYS A 82 -6.36 -1.56 -13.14
C LYS A 82 -5.25 -1.45 -12.09
N LYS A 83 -4.82 -2.57 -11.48
CA LYS A 83 -3.75 -2.57 -10.47
C LYS A 83 -2.37 -2.74 -11.09
N VAL A 84 -2.28 -3.27 -12.31
CA VAL A 84 -1.02 -3.39 -13.03
C VAL A 84 -0.67 -2.04 -13.62
N SER A 85 0.47 -1.48 -13.21
CA SER A 85 0.97 -0.21 -13.74
C SER A 85 2.47 -0.29 -13.98
N ILE A 86 2.92 0.37 -15.05
CA ILE A 86 4.35 0.53 -15.37
C ILE A 86 4.63 2.02 -15.35
N SER A 87 5.31 2.48 -14.30
CA SER A 87 5.74 3.86 -14.13
C SER A 87 7.26 3.95 -14.09
N SER A 88 7.79 5.14 -14.34
CA SER A 88 9.21 5.43 -14.12
C SER A 88 9.47 5.65 -12.63
N LEU A 89 10.69 5.36 -12.19
CA LEU A 89 11.11 5.64 -10.81
C LEU A 89 11.05 7.14 -10.49
N ALA A 90 11.27 8.00 -11.48
CA ALA A 90 11.16 9.45 -11.35
C ALA A 90 9.74 9.93 -11.03
N SER A 91 8.71 9.24 -11.54
CA SER A 91 7.32 9.54 -11.22
C SER A 91 6.90 9.03 -9.84
N GLY A 92 7.75 8.25 -9.17
CA GLY A 92 7.47 7.64 -7.89
C GLY A 92 6.73 6.31 -8.01
N VAL A 93 7.09 5.37 -7.14
CA VAL A 93 6.49 4.03 -7.06
C VAL A 93 5.59 3.95 -5.84
N ASP A 94 4.29 3.80 -6.07
CA ASP A 94 3.29 3.59 -5.02
C ASP A 94 3.38 2.15 -4.49
N PHE A 95 3.98 1.98 -3.31
CA PHE A 95 4.19 0.67 -2.70
C PHE A 95 4.07 0.78 -1.17
N LEU A 96 3.31 -0.15 -0.57
CA LEU A 96 3.11 -0.27 0.88
C LEU A 96 2.67 1.02 1.59
N GLY A 97 1.80 1.81 0.94
CA GLY A 97 1.22 3.02 1.52
C GLY A 97 2.10 4.26 1.43
N TRP A 98 3.24 4.15 0.76
CA TRP A 98 4.16 5.24 0.45
C TRP A 98 4.33 5.38 -1.06
N VAL A 99 4.59 6.60 -1.51
CA VAL A 99 5.10 6.86 -2.86
C VAL A 99 6.61 7.04 -2.71
N ASN A 100 7.37 6.11 -3.27
CA ASN A 100 8.82 6.05 -3.14
C ASN A 100 9.48 6.68 -4.37
N PHE A 101 10.27 7.72 -4.15
CA PHE A 101 11.15 8.33 -5.16
C PHE A 101 12.60 7.88 -4.92
N THR A 102 13.51 8.30 -5.78
CA THR A 102 14.94 7.96 -5.69
C THR A 102 15.61 8.52 -4.44
N ASP A 103 15.24 9.71 -4.02
CA ASP A 103 15.87 10.50 -2.96
C ASP A 103 15.01 10.60 -1.68
N HIS A 104 13.69 10.44 -1.81
CA HIS A 104 12.76 10.58 -0.70
C HIS A 104 11.51 9.71 -0.86
N ARG A 105 10.67 9.66 0.18
CA ARG A 105 9.35 9.01 0.11
C ARG A 105 8.27 9.88 0.72
N VAL A 106 7.09 9.86 0.12
CA VAL A 106 5.94 10.68 0.51
C VAL A 106 4.77 9.78 0.88
N LEU A 107 4.00 10.18 1.90
CA LEU A 107 2.83 9.43 2.32
C LEU A 107 1.76 9.44 1.22
N ARG A 108 1.20 8.27 0.88
CA ARG A 108 0.14 8.16 -0.14
C ARG A 108 -1.03 9.09 0.18
N THR A 109 -1.55 9.77 -0.84
CA THR A 109 -2.62 10.78 -0.69
C THR A 109 -3.85 10.23 0.04
N ALA A 110 -4.25 8.99 -0.25
CA ALA A 110 -5.36 8.33 0.42
C ALA A 110 -5.11 8.15 1.93
N SER A 111 -3.91 7.69 2.30
CA SER A 111 -3.47 7.51 3.69
C SER A 111 -3.40 8.86 4.41
N LYS A 112 -2.80 9.87 3.78
CA LYS A 112 -2.77 11.26 4.29
C LYS A 112 -4.17 11.78 4.57
N ARG A 113 -5.09 11.67 3.60
CA ARG A 113 -6.48 12.15 3.75
C ARG A 113 -7.21 11.43 4.89
N ARG A 114 -7.06 10.11 4.98
CA ARG A 114 -7.65 9.31 6.07
C ARG A 114 -7.12 9.71 7.43
N MET A 115 -5.81 9.89 7.55
CA MET A 115 -5.14 10.36 8.76
C MET A 115 -5.68 11.74 9.18
N MET A 116 -5.69 12.71 8.26
CA MET A 116 -6.16 14.08 8.55
C MET A 116 -7.63 14.12 8.95
N LYS A 117 -8.48 13.29 8.33
CA LYS A 117 -9.90 13.16 8.70
C LYS A 117 -10.05 12.63 10.13
N ARG A 118 -9.25 11.63 10.53
CA ARG A 118 -9.27 11.07 11.89
C ARG A 118 -8.77 12.07 12.93
N ILE A 119 -7.67 12.78 12.63
CA ILE A 119 -7.15 13.86 13.49
C ILE A 119 -8.23 14.92 13.76
N ALA A 120 -9.01 15.26 12.74
CA ALA A 120 -10.11 16.23 12.85
C ALA A 120 -11.41 15.67 13.45
N ALA A 121 -11.49 14.39 13.83
CA ALA A 121 -12.71 13.76 14.30
C ALA A 121 -12.59 13.22 15.73
N ASN A 122 -11.74 13.85 16.57
CA ASN A 122 -11.42 13.44 17.95
C ASN A 122 -10.40 12.29 18.03
N THR A 123 -9.12 12.62 17.80
CA THR A 123 -8.02 11.64 17.90
C THR A 123 -7.50 11.52 19.33
N THR A 124 -7.50 10.30 19.87
CA THR A 124 -6.84 9.96 21.14
C THR A 124 -5.32 10.15 21.04
N ASP A 125 -4.66 10.49 22.14
CA ASP A 125 -3.21 10.72 22.13
C ASP A 125 -2.40 9.52 21.59
N PRO A 126 -2.72 8.25 21.94
CA PRO A 126 -2.03 7.09 21.36
C PRO A 126 -2.14 7.00 19.83
N THR A 127 -3.32 7.32 19.29
CA THR A 127 -3.55 7.32 17.84
C THR A 127 -2.75 8.43 17.15
N PHE A 128 -2.63 9.59 17.77
CA PHE A 128 -1.79 10.67 17.26
C PHE A 128 -0.32 10.29 17.27
N GLN A 129 0.20 9.71 18.37
CA GLN A 129 1.59 9.28 18.46
C GLN A 129 1.92 8.21 17.42
N SER A 130 0.99 7.29 17.15
CA SER A 130 1.12 6.30 16.07
C SER A 130 1.30 6.97 14.70
N TYR A 131 0.47 7.97 14.37
CA TYR A 131 0.63 8.73 13.14
C TYR A 131 1.93 9.53 13.11
N PHE A 132 2.33 10.12 14.23
CA PHE A 132 3.57 10.89 14.32
C PHE A 132 4.81 10.01 14.10
N GLY A 133 4.79 8.79 14.64
CA GLY A 133 5.79 7.76 14.37
C GLY A 133 5.87 7.41 12.90
N LEU A 134 4.72 7.16 12.24
CA LEU A 134 4.66 6.90 10.80
C LEU A 134 5.29 8.03 9.98
N LEU A 135 4.98 9.29 10.32
CA LEU A 135 5.47 10.46 9.59
C LEU A 135 7.01 10.60 9.70
N LYS A 136 7.65 10.09 10.75
CA LYS A 136 9.12 10.12 10.93
C LYS A 136 9.88 9.47 9.76
N HIS A 137 9.27 8.50 9.10
CA HIS A 137 9.97 7.69 8.11
C HIS A 137 10.05 8.32 6.73
N GLY A 138 9.36 9.43 6.41
CA GLY A 138 9.39 10.02 5.06
C GLY A 138 9.52 11.54 5.03
N ASN A 139 9.53 12.11 3.83
CA ASN A 139 9.49 13.56 3.62
C ASN A 139 8.08 14.09 3.92
N THR A 140 7.81 14.27 5.21
CA THR A 140 6.47 14.59 5.73
C THR A 140 6.46 15.86 6.58
N ARG A 141 7.52 16.68 6.55
CA ARG A 141 7.65 17.89 7.40
C ARG A 141 6.40 18.78 7.36
N LYS A 142 5.94 19.13 6.15
CA LYS A 142 4.71 19.92 5.94
C LYS A 142 3.45 19.23 6.47
N ILE A 143 3.37 17.90 6.36
CA ILE A 143 2.24 17.11 6.85
C ILE A 143 2.23 17.09 8.38
N LYS A 144 3.40 16.97 8.99
CA LYS A 144 3.62 16.96 10.44
C LYS A 144 3.22 18.30 11.08
N GLU A 145 3.61 19.41 10.45
CA GLU A 145 3.19 20.76 10.84
C GLU A 145 1.67 20.89 10.77
N GLN A 146 1.05 20.54 9.63
CA GLN A 146 -0.42 20.58 9.46
C GLN A 146 -1.18 19.72 10.47
N ALA A 147 -0.68 18.52 10.76
CA ALA A 147 -1.27 17.61 11.74
C ALA A 147 -1.21 18.19 13.17
N SER A 148 -0.08 18.79 13.53
CA SER A 148 0.13 19.42 14.84
C SER A 148 -0.76 20.66 15.01
N THR A 149 -0.84 21.53 14.00
CA THR A 149 -1.74 22.69 14.00
C THR A 149 -3.20 22.27 14.13
N LYS A 150 -3.65 21.27 13.38
CA LYS A 150 -5.04 20.78 13.48
C LYS A 150 -5.37 20.17 14.84
N ARG A 151 -4.41 19.50 15.49
CA ARG A 151 -4.57 19.00 16.85
C ARG A 151 -4.72 20.14 17.85
N LEU A 152 -3.91 21.19 17.74
CA LEU A 152 -3.97 22.37 18.61
C LEU A 152 -5.22 23.24 18.39
N LEU A 153 -5.76 23.29 17.17
CA LEU A 153 -7.02 23.98 16.86
C LEU A 153 -8.27 23.25 17.35
N PHE A 154 -8.14 21.97 17.74
CA PHE A 154 -9.26 21.17 18.22
C PHE A 154 -9.82 21.63 19.58
N PRO A 155 -9.01 21.86 20.64
CA PRO A 155 -9.54 22.35 21.92
C PRO A 155 -10.21 23.72 21.81
N PHE A 156 -9.81 24.57 20.86
CA PHE A 156 -10.45 25.88 20.63
C PHE A 156 -11.79 25.79 19.89
N ARG A 157 -12.05 24.72 19.12
CA ARG A 157 -13.33 24.55 18.42
C ARG A 157 -14.45 24.05 19.31
N SER A 158 -14.14 23.37 20.43
CA SER A 158 -15.15 22.99 21.43
C SER A 158 -15.49 24.12 22.42
N LEU A 159 -14.70 25.20 22.45
CA LEU A 159 -14.90 26.36 23.33
C LEU A 159 -15.62 27.54 22.67
N ILE A 160 -15.84 27.50 21.35
CA ILE A 160 -16.61 28.50 20.62
C ILE A 160 -17.96 27.89 20.22
N GLN A 161 -18.77 27.54 21.23
CA GLN A 161 -20.23 27.66 21.12
C GLN A 161 -20.60 29.00 21.75
N PHE A 162 -20.52 30.07 20.95
CA PHE A 162 -21.21 31.30 21.31
C PHE A 162 -22.71 31.00 21.20
N VAL A 163 -23.39 31.00 22.34
CA VAL A 163 -24.84 31.10 22.43
C VAL A 163 -25.21 32.52 21.99
N VAL A 164 -25.92 32.64 20.87
CA VAL A 164 -27.00 33.61 20.66
C VAL A 164 -28.17 32.83 20.08
#